data_AF-A0A8H6R532-F1
#
_entry.id   AF-A0A8H6R532-F1
#
_cell.length_a   1.000
_cell.length_b   1.000
_cell.length_c   1.000
_cell.angle_alpha   90.00
_cell.angle_beta   90.00
_cell.angle_gamma   90.00
#
_symmetry.space_group_name_H-M   'P 1'
#
loop_
_entity.id
_entity.type
_entity.pdbx_description
1 polymer ?
#
loop_
_entity_poly.entity_id
_entity_poly.type
_entity_poly.pdbx_seq_one_letter_code
_entity_poly.pdbx_strand_id
1 'polypeptide(L)'
;MAEPIRNRAAPPTAPLLDTTAQRLLILTAMDTRTPQNTPANNAPISSHAQAPGVSSIKEEDLDRAAAASIFAQNPRLVSMMQNKLNTLVGKSSGYVESLPAPVRKRVAGLKGVQKEHSKLEAQFQEEVLELEKRFFAKFTPLYEKRAKIINGELEPTEAEVEAGEEDEEEDEEAEAAKAETDAATSGADEKGIPEFWLSAMKNSSLAETITDRDEEALKFLTDIRMEYLDRPGFRLIFEFAENPFFTNKTISKTYYYQEENGYGGDFIYDHAEGDKIDWKSGQDLTVKVESKKQRNKNTKQTRIVKKTIPTPSFFDFFNPATPPADDDEEIDEEIEAKLELDYQLGGRWQAQARGCRVQAKLDDETSLV
;
A
#
# COMPACT_ATOMS: atom_id res chain seq x y z
N MET A 1 58.11 1.97 55.36
CA MET A 1 57.69 1.84 56.77
C MET A 1 56.25 1.36 56.76
N ALA A 2 56.04 0.16 57.25
CA ALA A 2 54.75 -0.52 57.37
C ALA A 2 54.18 -0.29 58.77
N GLU A 3 52.85 -0.17 58.89
CA GLU A 3 51.94 -0.64 59.97
C GLU A 3 50.55 0.08 59.87
N PRO A 4 49.43 -0.46 60.43
CA PRO A 4 48.75 -1.62 59.87
C PRO A 4 47.20 -1.45 59.77
N ILE A 5 46.61 -2.49 59.18
CA ILE A 5 45.21 -2.80 58.90
C ILE A 5 44.30 -2.65 60.13
N ARG A 6 43.14 -2.00 59.97
CA ARG A 6 41.96 -2.18 60.84
C ARG A 6 40.83 -2.86 60.07
N ASN A 7 40.57 -4.10 60.47
CA ASN A 7 39.39 -4.89 60.14
C ASN A 7 38.10 -4.11 60.38
N ARG A 8 37.23 -4.06 59.37
CA ARG A 8 35.81 -3.76 59.57
C ARG A 8 35.00 -4.99 59.14
N ALA A 9 34.32 -5.56 60.13
CA ALA A 9 33.54 -6.78 60.05
C ALA A 9 32.41 -6.69 59.02
N ALA A 10 32.18 -7.82 58.34
CA ALA A 10 31.03 -8.06 57.49
C ALA A 10 29.74 -8.15 58.34
N PRO A 11 28.62 -7.55 57.89
CA PRO A 11 27.31 -7.77 58.51
C PRO A 11 26.73 -9.14 58.11
N PRO A 12 25.85 -9.72 58.94
CA PRO A 12 25.45 -11.12 58.85
C PRO A 12 24.48 -11.40 57.69
N THR A 13 24.70 -12.54 57.04
CA THR A 13 23.79 -13.25 56.15
C THR A 13 22.45 -13.54 56.82
N ALA A 14 21.37 -13.09 56.18
CA ALA A 14 19.98 -13.43 56.48
C ALA A 14 19.35 -14.15 55.25
N PRO A 15 18.31 -14.98 55.45
CA PRO A 15 18.08 -16.18 54.66
C PRO A 15 17.35 -15.95 53.33
N LEU A 16 17.62 -16.86 52.39
CA LEU A 16 16.91 -17.05 51.12
C LEU A 16 15.42 -17.28 51.38
N LEU A 17 14.58 -16.33 50.93
CA LEU A 17 13.14 -16.52 50.79
C LEU A 17 12.78 -16.52 49.30
N ASP A 18 12.35 -17.70 48.90
CA ASP A 18 11.69 -18.08 47.66
C ASP A 18 10.67 -17.03 47.17
N THR A 19 10.91 -16.43 46.00
CA THR A 19 10.06 -15.38 45.41
C THR A 19 9.35 -15.90 44.16
N THR A 20 8.75 -17.09 44.23
CA THR A 20 7.77 -17.58 43.24
C THR A 20 6.32 -17.36 43.67
N ALA A 21 6.06 -16.83 44.88
CA ALA A 21 4.71 -16.61 45.43
C ALA A 21 4.29 -15.13 45.61
N GLN A 22 4.82 -14.20 44.81
CA GLN A 22 4.35 -12.79 44.76
C GLN A 22 3.87 -12.32 43.38
N ARG A 23 3.72 -13.23 42.42
CA ARG A 23 3.21 -12.93 41.07
C ARG A 23 1.75 -13.34 40.81
N LEU A 24 0.99 -13.71 41.85
CA LEU A 24 -0.39 -14.21 41.68
C LEU A 24 -1.43 -13.59 42.64
N LEU A 25 -1.25 -12.33 43.06
CA LEU A 25 -2.21 -11.68 43.97
C LEU A 25 -2.34 -10.16 43.76
N ILE A 26 -2.32 -9.71 42.51
CA ILE A 26 -2.82 -8.38 42.11
C ILE A 26 -3.61 -8.56 40.80
N LEU A 27 -4.67 -9.35 40.86
CA LEU A 27 -5.65 -9.48 39.78
C LEU A 27 -7.03 -9.72 40.39
N THR A 28 -7.42 -8.84 41.30
CA THR A 28 -8.81 -8.68 41.74
C THR A 28 -8.93 -7.39 42.53
N ALA A 29 -9.91 -6.57 42.14
CA ALA A 29 -10.28 -5.28 42.73
C ALA A 29 -9.35 -4.10 42.46
N MET A 30 -9.43 -3.49 41.27
CA MET A 30 -9.55 -2.02 41.15
C MET A 30 -10.49 -1.67 40.00
N ASP A 31 -11.68 -1.27 40.42
CA ASP A 31 -12.74 -0.51 39.76
C ASP A 31 -12.19 0.48 38.72
N THR A 32 -12.28 0.15 37.42
CA THR A 32 -12.02 1.11 36.33
C THR A 32 -13.24 2.01 36.16
N ARG A 33 -13.45 2.94 37.11
CA ARG A 33 -14.29 4.11 36.90
C ARG A 33 -13.43 5.22 36.32
N THR A 34 -13.61 5.47 35.03
CA THR A 34 -13.22 6.73 34.42
C THR A 34 -13.84 7.89 35.21
N PRO A 35 -13.12 9.00 35.48
CA PRO A 35 -13.74 10.16 36.11
C PRO A 35 -14.78 10.75 35.14
N GLN A 36 -16.04 10.45 35.45
CA GLN A 36 -17.24 10.99 34.83
C GLN A 36 -17.22 12.53 34.91
N ASN A 37 -16.97 13.20 33.80
CA ASN A 37 -17.20 14.64 33.66
C ASN A 37 -18.40 14.91 32.74
N THR A 38 -19.48 14.18 32.97
CA THR A 38 -20.79 14.39 32.34
C THR A 38 -21.69 15.08 33.37
N PRO A 39 -22.22 16.29 33.11
CA PRO A 39 -23.12 16.95 34.04
C PRO A 39 -24.42 16.13 34.21
N ALA A 40 -24.85 15.96 35.46
CA ALA A 40 -25.97 15.13 35.89
C ALA A 40 -27.37 15.72 35.61
N ASN A 41 -27.54 16.48 34.52
CA ASN A 41 -28.83 17.03 34.15
C ASN A 41 -29.02 16.91 32.63
N ASN A 42 -29.99 16.11 32.19
CA ASN A 42 -30.41 16.07 30.79
C ASN A 42 -30.94 17.45 30.41
N ALA A 43 -30.15 18.21 29.66
CA ALA A 43 -30.64 19.40 28.97
C ALA A 43 -31.70 18.97 27.95
N PRO A 44 -32.83 19.69 27.82
CA PRO A 44 -33.79 19.40 26.77
C PRO A 44 -33.08 19.61 25.43
N ILE A 45 -33.02 18.56 24.62
CA ILE A 45 -32.51 18.62 23.24
C ILE A 45 -33.53 19.42 22.43
N SER A 46 -33.43 20.74 22.51
CA SER A 46 -33.92 21.65 21.48
C SER A 46 -32.79 21.77 20.46
N SER A 47 -33.07 21.31 19.25
CA SER A 47 -32.19 21.31 18.09
C SER A 47 -31.95 22.73 17.54
N HIS A 48 -31.37 23.62 18.35
CA HIS A 48 -30.88 24.93 17.89
C HIS A 48 -29.82 25.49 18.85
N ALA A 49 -28.58 25.00 18.72
CA ALA A 49 -27.43 25.71 19.25
C ALA A 49 -27.15 26.92 18.34
N GLN A 50 -27.31 28.14 18.86
CA GLN A 50 -26.94 29.35 18.12
C GLN A 50 -25.42 29.44 17.97
N ALA A 51 -24.94 29.53 16.74
CA ALA A 51 -23.54 29.75 16.41
C ALA A 51 -23.07 31.14 16.90
N PRO A 52 -21.81 31.29 17.33
CA PRO A 52 -21.27 32.59 17.71
C PRO A 52 -21.26 33.53 16.49
N GLY A 53 -21.86 34.71 16.67
CA GLY A 53 -22.04 35.72 15.63
C GLY A 53 -20.72 36.37 15.22
N VAL A 54 -20.00 35.73 14.31
CA VAL A 54 -19.15 36.43 13.36
C VAL A 54 -20.05 36.78 12.19
N SER A 55 -20.04 38.01 11.69
CA SER A 55 -20.82 38.44 10.52
C SER A 55 -20.30 37.73 9.26
N SER A 56 -20.62 36.45 9.14
CA SER A 56 -20.28 35.57 8.03
C SER A 56 -21.29 35.77 6.92
N ILE A 57 -20.76 35.80 5.71
CA ILE A 57 -21.46 35.71 4.44
C ILE A 57 -22.52 34.61 4.53
N LYS A 58 -23.73 34.88 4.05
CA LYS A 58 -24.79 33.87 3.96
C LYS A 58 -24.27 32.69 3.14
N GLU A 59 -24.07 31.55 3.78
CA GLU A 59 -23.91 30.29 3.08
C GLU A 59 -25.28 29.90 2.55
N GLU A 60 -25.48 30.10 1.25
CA GLU A 60 -26.59 29.49 0.53
C GLU A 60 -26.24 28.01 0.35
N ASP A 61 -27.14 27.10 0.75
CA ASP A 61 -27.03 25.65 0.50
C ASP A 61 -27.01 25.41 -1.02
N LEU A 62 -25.82 25.45 -1.61
CA LEU A 62 -25.59 25.09 -2.99
C LEU A 62 -25.62 23.57 -3.10
N ASP A 63 -26.70 23.06 -3.70
CA ASP A 63 -26.82 21.67 -4.12
C ASP A 63 -25.52 21.19 -4.77
N ARG A 64 -24.91 20.10 -4.27
CA ARG A 64 -23.63 19.57 -4.78
C ARG A 64 -23.66 19.30 -6.28
N ALA A 65 -24.83 18.93 -6.81
CA ALA A 65 -25.10 18.76 -8.25
C ALA A 65 -25.19 20.12 -9.00
N ALA A 66 -25.75 21.16 -8.36
CA ALA A 66 -25.79 22.52 -8.92
C ALA A 66 -24.41 23.18 -8.89
N ALA A 67 -23.62 22.98 -7.84
CA ALA A 67 -22.23 23.42 -7.75
C ALA A 67 -21.38 22.77 -8.86
N ALA A 68 -21.48 21.45 -9.04
CA ALA A 68 -20.79 20.73 -10.13
C ALA A 68 -21.21 21.24 -11.52
N SER A 69 -22.51 21.56 -11.72
CA SER A 69 -23.03 22.16 -12.96
C SER A 69 -22.48 23.58 -13.20
N ILE A 70 -22.32 24.39 -12.16
CA ILE A 70 -21.74 25.75 -12.25
C ILE A 70 -20.25 25.70 -12.62
N PHE A 71 -19.51 24.72 -12.08
CA PHE A 71 -18.10 24.48 -12.42
C PHE A 71 -17.92 23.94 -13.84
N ALA A 72 -18.80 23.02 -14.28
CA ALA A 72 -18.78 22.48 -15.64
C ALA A 72 -19.16 23.50 -16.72
N GLN A 73 -20.08 24.43 -16.41
CA GLN A 73 -20.56 25.44 -17.37
C GLN A 73 -19.65 26.67 -17.49
N ASN A 74 -18.73 26.88 -16.55
CA ASN A 74 -17.84 28.04 -16.55
C ASN A 74 -16.36 27.65 -16.41
N PRO A 75 -15.72 27.17 -17.51
CA PRO A 75 -14.28 26.86 -17.52
C PRO A 75 -13.41 28.07 -17.12
N ARG A 76 -13.90 29.30 -17.32
CA ARG A 76 -13.25 30.55 -16.87
C ARG A 76 -13.29 30.76 -15.37
N LEU A 77 -14.29 30.22 -14.68
CA LEU A 77 -14.40 30.32 -13.22
C LEU A 77 -13.44 29.32 -12.56
N VAL A 78 -13.35 28.10 -13.09
CA VAL A 78 -12.37 27.08 -12.65
C VAL A 78 -10.95 27.60 -12.85
N SER A 79 -10.63 28.16 -14.02
CA SER A 79 -9.30 28.73 -14.25
C SER A 79 -9.03 29.98 -13.40
N MET A 80 -10.01 30.84 -13.12
CA MET A 80 -9.85 31.93 -12.16
C MET A 80 -9.65 31.44 -10.72
N MET A 81 -10.30 30.35 -10.32
CA MET A 81 -10.13 29.75 -9.00
C MET A 81 -8.77 29.08 -8.87
N GLN A 82 -8.33 28.30 -9.85
CA GLN A 82 -6.98 27.74 -9.91
C GLN A 82 -5.93 28.86 -9.93
N ASN A 83 -6.11 29.92 -10.71
CA ASN A 83 -5.21 31.07 -10.72
C ASN A 83 -5.18 31.79 -9.35
N LYS A 84 -6.32 31.93 -8.67
CA LYS A 84 -6.39 32.51 -7.32
C LYS A 84 -5.75 31.61 -6.27
N LEU A 85 -5.99 30.30 -6.33
CA LEU A 85 -5.38 29.29 -5.47
C LEU A 85 -3.87 29.25 -5.67
N ASN A 86 -3.38 29.21 -6.92
CA ASN A 86 -1.95 29.31 -7.23
C ASN A 86 -1.33 30.63 -6.75
N THR A 87 -2.09 31.74 -6.74
CA THR A 87 -1.61 32.98 -6.11
C THR A 87 -1.69 33.00 -4.58
N LEU A 88 -2.42 32.08 -3.94
CA LEU A 88 -2.55 31.95 -2.48
C LEU A 88 -1.58 30.91 -1.90
N VAL A 89 -1.26 29.86 -2.66
CA VAL A 89 -0.21 28.89 -2.31
C VAL A 89 1.10 29.66 -2.11
N GLY A 90 1.68 29.55 -0.92
CA GLY A 90 2.91 30.25 -0.54
C GLY A 90 2.75 31.72 -0.12
N LYS A 91 1.57 32.34 -0.20
CA LYS A 91 1.32 33.67 0.39
C LYS A 91 0.74 33.51 1.78
N SER A 92 1.43 34.06 2.77
CA SER A 92 0.90 34.18 4.12
C SER A 92 -0.45 34.91 4.04
N SER A 93 -1.48 34.38 4.70
CA SER A 93 -2.86 34.90 4.66
C SER A 93 -3.01 36.34 5.19
N GLY A 94 -1.92 37.02 5.51
CA GLY A 94 -1.86 38.33 6.17
C GLY A 94 -2.24 38.25 7.65
N TYR A 95 -2.96 37.20 8.03
CA TYR A 95 -3.42 36.99 9.40
C TYR A 95 -2.23 36.90 10.35
N VAL A 96 -1.26 36.03 10.06
CA VAL A 96 -0.07 35.85 10.92
C VAL A 96 0.76 37.13 11.02
N GLU A 97 0.86 37.91 9.93
CA GLU A 97 1.57 39.18 9.88
C GLU A 97 0.85 40.29 10.65
N SER A 98 -0.49 40.25 10.66
CA SER A 98 -1.36 41.18 11.40
C SER A 98 -1.37 40.96 12.91
N LEU A 99 -0.89 39.81 13.38
CA LEU A 99 -0.88 39.47 14.79
C LEU A 99 0.13 40.34 15.58
N PRO A 100 -0.20 40.76 16.82
CA PRO A 100 0.73 41.47 17.68
C PRO A 100 2.03 40.70 17.90
N ALA A 101 3.15 41.42 18.09
CA ALA A 101 4.48 40.81 18.25
C ALA A 101 4.56 39.70 19.33
N PRO A 102 3.90 39.81 20.51
CA PRO A 102 3.87 38.73 21.48
C PRO A 102 3.19 37.46 20.96
N VAL A 103 2.16 37.60 20.13
CA VAL A 103 1.42 36.47 19.54
C VAL A 103 2.24 35.81 18.43
N ARG A 104 2.89 36.59 17.56
CA ARG A 104 3.82 36.05 16.56
C ARG A 104 4.99 35.28 17.19
N LYS A 105 5.50 35.75 18.34
CA LYS A 105 6.51 35.01 19.11
C LYS A 105 6.00 33.66 19.61
N ARG A 106 4.73 33.57 20.03
CA ARG A 106 4.09 32.29 20.40
C ARG A 106 3.93 31.37 19.19
N VAL A 107 3.49 31.89 18.04
CA VAL A 107 3.38 31.13 16.78
C VAL A 107 4.75 30.58 16.36
N ALA A 108 5.80 31.40 16.43
CA ALA A 108 7.17 30.96 16.19
C ALA A 108 7.63 29.88 17.18
N GLY A 109 7.26 30.02 18.46
CA GLY A 109 7.49 29.00 19.48
C GLY A 109 6.79 27.68 19.17
N LEU A 110 5.52 27.72 18.73
CA LEU A 110 4.77 26.53 18.30
C LEU A 110 5.42 25.84 17.10
N LYS A 111 5.94 26.60 16.13
CA LYS A 111 6.74 26.02 15.02
C LYS A 111 7.99 25.30 15.53
N GLY A 112 8.59 25.79 16.62
CA GLY A 112 9.71 25.10 17.30
C GLY A 112 9.28 23.76 17.88
N VAL A 113 8.16 23.72 18.60
CA VAL A 113 7.58 22.48 19.15
C VAL A 113 7.21 21.50 18.04
N GLN A 114 6.64 21.99 16.92
CA GLN A 114 6.34 21.15 15.76
C GLN A 114 7.59 20.47 15.19
N LYS A 115 8.73 21.17 15.16
CA LYS A 115 10.00 20.56 14.72
C LYS A 115 10.47 19.44 15.66
N GLU A 116 10.22 19.54 16.96
CA GLU A 116 10.54 18.47 17.90
C GLU A 116 9.61 17.28 17.71
N HIS A 117 8.31 17.52 17.48
CA HIS A 117 7.35 16.48 17.13
C HIS A 117 7.77 15.73 15.86
N SER A 118 8.07 16.44 14.77
CA SER A 118 8.49 15.82 13.50
C SER A 118 9.77 14.99 13.64
N LYS A 119 10.68 15.34 14.56
CA LYS A 119 11.87 14.51 14.84
C LYS A 119 11.52 13.18 15.52
N LEU A 120 10.60 13.21 16.49
CA LEU A 120 10.14 12.00 17.16
C LEU A 120 9.34 11.11 16.21
N GLU A 121 8.53 11.72 15.35
CA GLU A 121 7.77 11.04 14.31
C GLU A 121 8.68 10.34 13.29
N ALA A 122 9.78 10.98 12.86
CA ALA A 122 10.79 10.33 12.03
C ALA A 122 11.44 9.11 12.72
N GLN A 123 11.76 9.22 14.02
CA GLN A 123 12.28 8.09 14.81
C GLN A 123 11.28 6.95 14.92
N PHE A 124 10.00 7.27 15.15
CA PHE A 124 8.94 6.27 15.19
C PHE A 124 8.84 5.50 13.87
N GLN A 125 8.92 6.20 12.73
CA GLN A 125 8.84 5.57 11.41
C GLN A 125 10.07 4.70 11.10
N GLU A 126 11.26 5.11 11.54
CA GLU A 126 12.47 4.28 11.47
C GLU A 126 12.31 2.99 12.30
N GLU A 127 11.81 3.09 13.53
CA GLU A 127 11.54 1.91 14.38
C GLU A 127 10.46 1.00 13.78
N VAL A 128 9.40 1.57 13.18
CA VAL A 128 8.37 0.81 12.46
C VAL A 128 8.98 0.05 11.29
N LEU A 129 9.83 0.71 10.48
CA LEU A 129 10.50 0.05 9.34
C LEU A 129 11.43 -1.08 9.80
N GLU A 130 12.19 -0.88 10.88
CA GLU A 130 13.01 -1.94 11.48
C GLU A 130 12.17 -3.11 11.99
N LEU A 131 11.02 -2.81 12.61
CA LEU A 131 10.08 -3.81 13.08
C LEU A 131 9.49 -4.61 11.92
N GLU A 132 9.07 -3.93 10.85
CA GLU A 132 8.60 -4.55 9.61
C GLU A 132 9.67 -5.47 9.03
N LYS A 133 10.91 -5.01 8.88
CA LYS A 133 12.03 -5.84 8.38
C LYS A 133 12.26 -7.06 9.26
N ARG A 134 12.20 -6.90 10.58
CA ARG A 134 12.37 -8.00 11.55
C ARG A 134 11.27 -9.04 11.45
N PHE A 135 10.01 -8.63 11.31
CA PHE A 135 8.89 -9.56 11.17
C PHE A 135 8.82 -10.17 9.76
N PHE A 136 9.16 -9.40 8.74
CA PHE A 136 9.28 -9.88 7.37
C PHE A 136 10.25 -11.07 7.31
N ALA A 137 11.43 -10.97 7.93
CA ALA A 137 12.38 -12.08 8.01
C ALA A 137 11.83 -13.34 8.71
N LYS A 138 10.85 -13.20 9.62
CA LYS A 138 10.16 -14.33 10.24
C LYS A 138 9.07 -14.92 9.36
N PHE A 139 8.46 -14.10 8.49
CA PHE A 139 7.48 -14.56 7.51
C PHE A 139 8.13 -15.17 6.27
N THR A 140 9.36 -14.78 5.91
CA THR A 140 10.06 -15.29 4.73
C THR A 140 10.08 -16.83 4.64
N PRO A 141 10.39 -17.60 5.71
CA PRO A 141 10.34 -19.05 5.64
C PRO A 141 8.94 -19.62 5.36
N LEU A 142 7.88 -18.93 5.81
CA LEU A 142 6.50 -19.31 5.52
C LEU A 142 6.15 -19.06 4.05
N TYR A 143 6.60 -17.93 3.49
CA TYR A 143 6.41 -17.66 2.06
C TYR A 143 7.19 -18.64 1.18
N GLU A 144 8.42 -18.99 1.55
CA GLU A 144 9.20 -20.02 0.86
C GLU A 144 8.53 -21.40 0.94
N LYS A 145 7.94 -21.74 2.10
CA LYS A 145 7.17 -22.98 2.25
C LYS A 145 5.92 -22.96 1.38
N ARG A 146 5.16 -21.86 1.38
CA ARG A 146 4.00 -21.64 0.51
C ARG A 146 4.37 -21.80 -0.96
N ALA A 147 5.45 -21.18 -1.41
CA ALA A 147 5.92 -21.30 -2.79
C ALA A 147 6.23 -22.77 -3.16
N LYS A 148 6.84 -23.55 -2.25
CA LYS A 148 7.10 -24.98 -2.47
C LYS A 148 5.79 -25.79 -2.56
N ILE A 149 4.80 -25.47 -1.75
CA ILE A 149 3.47 -26.11 -1.80
C ILE A 149 2.77 -25.79 -3.13
N ILE A 150 2.68 -24.50 -3.48
CA ILE A 150 2.06 -24.04 -4.73
C ILE A 150 2.69 -24.72 -5.94
N ASN A 151 4.02 -24.86 -5.97
CA ASN A 151 4.73 -25.48 -7.09
C ASN A 151 4.80 -27.03 -7.01
N GLY A 152 4.19 -27.65 -6.00
CA GLY A 152 4.16 -29.10 -5.81
C GLY A 152 5.53 -29.71 -5.51
N GLU A 153 6.43 -28.96 -4.88
CA GLU A 153 7.72 -29.44 -4.39
C GLU A 153 7.65 -30.01 -2.97
N LEU A 154 6.65 -29.56 -2.20
CA LEU A 154 6.41 -30.00 -0.82
C LEU A 154 4.91 -30.17 -0.60
N GLU A 155 4.50 -31.35 -0.14
CA GLU A 155 3.12 -31.60 0.27
C GLU A 155 2.86 -31.00 1.68
N PRO A 156 1.67 -30.42 1.93
CA PRO A 156 1.26 -29.98 3.26
C PRO A 156 1.31 -31.12 4.28
N THR A 157 1.63 -30.79 5.53
CA THR A 157 1.56 -31.78 6.62
C THR A 157 0.13 -31.95 7.13
N GLU A 158 -0.22 -33.11 7.68
CA GLU A 158 -1.57 -33.38 8.22
C GLU A 158 -2.03 -32.31 9.21
N ALA A 159 -1.14 -31.83 10.09
CA ALA A 159 -1.45 -30.75 11.04
C ALA A 159 -1.71 -29.39 10.37
N GLU A 160 -1.14 -29.12 9.19
CA GLU A 160 -1.42 -27.88 8.45
C GLU A 160 -2.73 -27.95 7.69
N VAL A 161 -3.14 -29.16 7.28
CA VAL A 161 -4.46 -29.39 6.70
C VAL A 161 -5.53 -29.26 7.79
N GLU A 162 -5.35 -29.93 8.93
CA GLU A 162 -6.27 -29.84 10.08
C GLU A 162 -6.45 -28.39 10.55
N ALA A 163 -5.34 -27.65 10.73
CA ALA A 163 -5.42 -26.24 11.10
C ALA A 163 -6.09 -25.35 10.05
N GLY A 164 -6.02 -25.70 8.77
CA GLY A 164 -6.70 -24.98 7.69
C GLY A 164 -8.20 -25.29 7.62
N GLU A 165 -8.59 -26.54 7.91
CA GLU A 165 -9.99 -26.99 7.95
C GLU A 165 -10.73 -26.47 9.19
N GLU A 166 -10.06 -26.38 10.35
CA GLU A 166 -10.64 -25.76 11.57
C GLU A 166 -11.03 -24.29 11.34
N ASP A 167 -10.24 -23.55 10.56
CA ASP A 167 -10.54 -22.15 10.19
C ASP A 167 -11.72 -22.07 9.19
N GLU A 168 -11.92 -23.07 8.33
CA GLU A 168 -13.06 -23.11 7.40
C GLU A 168 -14.39 -23.40 8.12
N GLU A 169 -14.41 -24.25 9.15
CA GLU A 169 -15.63 -24.55 9.93
C GLU A 169 -16.13 -23.34 10.74
N GLU A 170 -15.26 -22.41 11.16
CA GLU A 170 -15.67 -21.14 11.78
C GLU A 170 -16.30 -20.15 10.77
N ASP A 171 -15.92 -20.22 9.50
CA ASP A 171 -16.45 -19.40 8.40
C ASP A 171 -17.74 -20.00 7.76
N GLU A 172 -17.96 -21.32 7.86
CA GLU A 172 -19.11 -22.04 7.29
C GLU A 172 -20.48 -21.72 7.94
N GLU A 173 -20.52 -21.13 9.14
CA GLU A 173 -21.78 -20.63 9.74
C GLU A 173 -22.41 -19.47 8.93
N ALA A 174 -21.71 -18.93 7.92
CA ALA A 174 -22.17 -17.88 7.01
C ALA A 174 -22.49 -18.32 5.55
N GLU A 175 -22.04 -19.50 5.07
CA GLU A 175 -21.96 -19.84 3.63
C GLU A 175 -22.78 -21.08 3.20
N ALA A 176 -23.87 -21.42 3.89
CA ALA A 176 -24.70 -22.60 3.56
C ALA A 176 -25.55 -22.47 2.26
N ALA A 177 -25.20 -21.61 1.29
CA ALA A 177 -26.05 -21.31 0.12
C ALA A 177 -25.46 -21.59 -1.27
N LYS A 178 -24.21 -22.07 -1.44
CA LYS A 178 -23.62 -22.23 -2.79
C LYS A 178 -22.84 -23.52 -3.09
N ALA A 179 -22.92 -24.56 -2.26
CA ALA A 179 -22.21 -25.82 -2.50
C ALA A 179 -23.13 -26.92 -3.07
N GLU A 180 -23.63 -26.75 -4.29
CA GLU A 180 -24.01 -27.90 -5.13
C GLU A 180 -23.51 -27.64 -6.56
N THR A 181 -22.34 -28.23 -6.87
CA THR A 181 -21.57 -28.39 -8.13
C THR A 181 -20.11 -28.05 -7.80
N ASP A 182 -19.11 -28.95 -7.80
CA ASP A 182 -18.86 -30.17 -8.53
C ASP A 182 -18.20 -31.20 -7.60
N ALA A 183 -18.86 -32.34 -7.41
CA ALA A 183 -18.19 -33.55 -7.00
C ALA A 183 -17.66 -34.27 -8.26
N ALA A 184 -16.38 -34.62 -8.22
CA ALA A 184 -15.66 -35.54 -9.11
C ALA A 184 -15.09 -35.01 -10.44
N THR A 185 -13.85 -34.52 -10.36
CA THR A 185 -12.80 -34.95 -11.28
C THR A 185 -11.63 -35.50 -10.48
N SER A 186 -11.39 -36.80 -10.63
CA SER A 186 -10.18 -37.48 -10.18
C SER A 186 -8.94 -36.90 -10.88
N GLY A 187 -8.23 -35.97 -10.23
CA GLY A 187 -7.00 -35.35 -10.72
C GLY A 187 -5.74 -35.99 -10.13
N ALA A 188 -5.56 -37.30 -10.33
CA ALA A 188 -4.38 -38.01 -9.85
C ALA A 188 -3.16 -37.82 -10.80
N ASP A 189 -2.72 -36.58 -11.05
CA ASP A 189 -1.34 -36.23 -11.49
C ASP A 189 -1.08 -34.70 -11.63
N GLU A 190 -1.80 -33.83 -10.91
CA GLU A 190 -1.53 -32.38 -11.00
C GLU A 190 -0.42 -32.00 -10.00
N LYS A 191 0.70 -31.49 -10.51
CA LYS A 191 1.82 -31.04 -9.67
C LYS A 191 1.53 -29.65 -9.12
N GLY A 192 1.30 -29.55 -7.81
CA GLY A 192 1.06 -28.29 -7.12
C GLY A 192 -0.34 -27.73 -7.37
N ILE A 193 -0.49 -26.41 -7.31
CA ILE A 193 -1.75 -25.69 -7.52
C ILE A 193 -1.66 -24.91 -8.84
N PRO A 194 -2.27 -25.40 -9.93
CA PRO A 194 -2.23 -24.74 -11.23
C PRO A 194 -2.82 -23.33 -11.16
N GLU A 195 -2.19 -22.39 -11.89
CA GLU A 195 -2.70 -21.01 -12.07
C GLU A 195 -3.00 -20.27 -10.75
N PHE A 196 -2.35 -20.66 -9.64
CA PHE A 196 -2.61 -20.11 -8.31
C PHE A 196 -2.52 -18.58 -8.29
N TRP A 197 -1.40 -18.02 -8.76
CA TRP A 197 -1.20 -16.58 -8.77
C TRP A 197 -2.14 -15.87 -9.73
N LEU A 198 -2.40 -16.44 -10.90
CA LEU A 198 -3.37 -15.86 -11.85
C LEU A 198 -4.75 -15.75 -11.19
N SER A 199 -5.20 -16.83 -10.55
CA SER A 199 -6.47 -16.87 -9.83
C SER A 199 -6.51 -15.86 -8.68
N ALA A 200 -5.44 -15.79 -7.89
CA ALA A 200 -5.31 -14.83 -6.79
C ALA A 200 -5.37 -13.37 -7.28
N MET A 201 -4.70 -13.07 -8.39
CA MET A 201 -4.68 -11.73 -8.97
C MET A 201 -6.04 -11.34 -9.57
N LYS A 202 -6.74 -12.29 -10.22
CA LYS A 202 -8.09 -12.09 -10.77
C LYS A 202 -9.17 -11.88 -9.70
N ASN A 203 -8.95 -12.40 -8.49
CA ASN A 203 -9.85 -12.20 -7.36
C ASN A 203 -9.49 -10.97 -6.53
N SER A 204 -8.51 -10.19 -6.96
CA SER A 204 -8.08 -8.96 -6.28
C SER A 204 -8.44 -7.73 -7.12
N SER A 205 -8.27 -6.56 -6.53
CA SER A 205 -8.41 -5.28 -7.24
C SER A 205 -7.37 -5.05 -8.35
N LEU A 206 -6.47 -6.01 -8.60
CA LEU A 206 -5.50 -6.03 -9.69
C LEU A 206 -6.12 -6.55 -11.00
N ALA A 207 -7.28 -7.22 -10.93
CA ALA A 207 -7.96 -7.82 -12.08
C ALA A 207 -8.21 -6.83 -13.22
N GLU A 208 -8.52 -5.57 -12.91
CA GLU A 208 -8.76 -4.51 -13.90
C GLU A 208 -7.55 -4.20 -14.80
N THR A 209 -6.34 -4.53 -14.31
CA THR A 209 -5.09 -4.31 -15.07
C THR A 209 -4.71 -5.48 -15.96
N ILE A 210 -5.36 -6.64 -15.80
CA ILE A 210 -5.03 -7.88 -16.49
C ILE A 210 -5.96 -8.03 -17.70
N THR A 211 -5.37 -8.18 -18.89
CA THR A 211 -6.14 -8.47 -20.11
C THR A 211 -6.13 -9.98 -20.42
N ASP A 212 -7.08 -10.45 -21.21
CA ASP A 212 -7.15 -11.86 -21.67
C ASP A 212 -5.84 -12.36 -22.28
N ARG A 213 -5.08 -11.47 -22.94
CA ARG A 213 -3.78 -11.80 -23.55
C ARG A 213 -2.68 -11.99 -22.50
N ASP A 214 -2.76 -11.24 -21.41
CA ASP A 214 -1.80 -11.30 -20.31
C ASP A 214 -2.02 -12.58 -19.50
N GLU A 215 -3.26 -13.05 -19.37
CA GLU A 215 -3.60 -14.30 -18.66
C GLU A 215 -2.76 -15.47 -19.18
N GLU A 216 -2.60 -15.61 -20.51
CA GLU A 216 -1.80 -16.70 -21.09
C GLU A 216 -0.34 -16.70 -20.62
N ALA A 217 0.25 -15.52 -20.39
CA ALA A 217 1.60 -15.40 -19.86
C ALA A 217 1.64 -15.55 -18.34
N LEU A 218 0.63 -15.04 -17.63
CA LEU A 218 0.53 -15.11 -16.17
C LEU A 218 0.25 -16.52 -15.65
N LYS A 219 -0.25 -17.45 -16.48
CA LYS A 219 -0.31 -18.89 -16.16
C LYS A 219 1.05 -19.49 -15.81
N PHE A 220 2.14 -18.90 -16.30
CA PHE A 220 3.50 -19.35 -16.03
C PHE A 220 4.12 -18.68 -14.79
N LEU A 221 3.38 -17.82 -14.09
CA LEU A 221 3.86 -17.17 -12.86
C LEU A 221 3.86 -18.18 -11.70
N THR A 222 5.05 -18.47 -11.18
CA THR A 222 5.28 -19.49 -10.14
C THR A 222 5.39 -18.89 -8.76
N ASP A 223 5.88 -17.66 -8.64
CA ASP A 223 5.99 -16.97 -7.35
C ASP A 223 5.97 -15.44 -7.48
N ILE A 224 5.46 -14.79 -6.45
CA ILE A 224 5.56 -13.33 -6.27
C ILE A 224 6.18 -13.08 -4.90
N ARG A 225 7.35 -12.45 -4.92
CA ARG A 225 8.11 -12.11 -3.73
C ARG A 225 8.24 -10.60 -3.57
N MET A 226 8.42 -10.20 -2.33
CA MET A 226 8.77 -8.83 -1.97
C MET A 226 10.09 -8.88 -1.20
N GLU A 227 10.92 -7.86 -1.34
CA GLU A 227 12.02 -7.60 -0.42
C GLU A 227 12.16 -6.11 -0.16
N TYR A 228 12.67 -5.78 1.02
CA TYR A 228 13.04 -4.41 1.35
C TYR A 228 14.42 -4.11 0.77
N LEU A 229 14.60 -2.88 0.29
CA LEU A 229 15.89 -2.41 -0.19
C LEU A 229 16.79 -1.97 0.98
N ASP A 230 18.09 -1.83 0.71
CA ASP A 230 19.05 -1.24 1.65
C ASP A 230 18.74 0.25 1.90
N ARG A 231 18.21 0.93 0.88
CA ARG A 231 17.62 2.28 0.98
C ARG A 231 16.11 2.17 1.25
N PRO A 232 15.45 3.22 1.77
CA PRO A 232 14.00 3.23 1.90
C PRO A 232 13.31 2.89 0.58
N GLY A 233 12.56 1.79 0.57
CA GLY A 233 11.93 1.26 -0.63
C GLY A 233 11.75 -0.26 -0.57
N PHE A 234 11.09 -0.79 -1.58
CA PHE A 234 10.84 -2.22 -1.71
C PHE A 234 10.89 -2.65 -3.17
N ARG A 235 11.20 -3.93 -3.39
CA ARG A 235 11.21 -4.56 -4.71
C ARG A 235 10.23 -5.73 -4.73
N LEU A 236 9.42 -5.77 -5.77
CA LEU A 236 8.56 -6.88 -6.13
C LEU A 236 9.30 -7.73 -7.17
N ILE A 237 9.29 -9.04 -6.98
CA ILE A 237 9.97 -10.01 -7.84
C ILE A 237 8.93 -11.03 -8.29
N PHE A 238 8.69 -11.08 -9.59
CA PHE A 238 7.79 -12.01 -10.22
C PHE A 238 8.63 -13.11 -10.88
N GLU A 239 8.45 -14.35 -10.45
CA GLU A 239 9.17 -15.50 -10.96
C GLU A 239 8.29 -16.31 -11.90
N PHE A 240 8.80 -16.58 -13.10
CA PHE A 240 8.11 -17.28 -14.16
C PHE A 240 8.83 -18.57 -14.52
N ALA A 241 8.05 -19.62 -14.73
CA ALA A 241 8.50 -20.81 -15.43
C ALA A 241 8.88 -20.48 -16.89
N GLU A 242 9.57 -21.42 -17.54
CA GLU A 242 9.84 -21.30 -18.98
C GLU A 242 8.53 -21.19 -19.75
N ASN A 243 8.36 -20.09 -20.49
CA ASN A 243 7.11 -19.72 -21.12
C ASN A 243 7.33 -19.31 -22.59
N PRO A 244 6.28 -19.31 -23.45
CA PRO A 244 6.44 -18.98 -24.86
C PRO A 244 6.55 -17.47 -25.14
N PHE A 245 6.38 -16.60 -24.15
CA PHE A 245 6.26 -15.15 -24.34
C PHE A 245 7.57 -14.40 -24.23
N PHE A 246 8.38 -14.70 -23.21
CA PHE A 246 9.65 -14.03 -22.95
C PHE A 246 10.69 -15.01 -22.42
N THR A 247 11.92 -14.55 -22.29
CA THR A 247 13.06 -15.39 -21.81
C THR A 247 13.43 -15.12 -20.35
N ASN A 248 12.93 -14.04 -19.76
CA ASN A 248 13.13 -13.71 -18.35
C ASN A 248 12.56 -14.81 -17.46
N LYS A 249 13.37 -15.26 -16.49
CA LYS A 249 12.90 -16.10 -15.38
C LYS A 249 12.32 -15.27 -14.25
N THR A 250 12.87 -14.07 -14.06
CA THR A 250 12.43 -13.12 -13.04
C THR A 250 12.23 -11.78 -13.70
N ILE A 251 11.13 -11.12 -13.40
CA ILE A 251 10.86 -9.73 -13.79
C ILE A 251 10.60 -8.98 -12.49
N SER A 252 11.24 -7.84 -12.30
CA SER A 252 11.13 -7.09 -11.05
C SER A 252 10.58 -5.69 -11.24
N LYS A 253 9.98 -5.15 -10.17
CA LYS A 253 9.53 -3.76 -10.07
C LYS A 253 10.00 -3.20 -8.74
N THR A 254 10.72 -2.10 -8.77
CA THR A 254 11.37 -1.50 -7.61
C THR A 254 10.75 -0.13 -7.35
N TYR A 255 10.38 0.12 -6.11
CA TYR A 255 9.87 1.41 -5.64
C TYR A 255 10.86 2.01 -4.66
N TYR A 256 11.27 3.25 -4.92
CA TYR A 256 12.16 4.01 -4.06
C TYR A 256 11.35 5.06 -3.29
N TYR A 257 11.65 5.20 -2.01
CA TYR A 257 11.14 6.29 -1.20
C TYR A 257 12.18 7.40 -1.08
N GLN A 258 11.72 8.63 -0.94
CA GLN A 258 12.56 9.78 -0.64
C GLN A 258 13.22 9.60 0.74
N GLU A 259 14.45 10.08 0.90
CA GLU A 259 15.15 10.07 2.19
C GLU A 259 14.53 11.07 3.19
N GLU A 260 13.86 12.11 2.70
CA GLU A 260 13.12 13.05 3.53
C GLU A 260 11.70 12.52 3.77
N ASN A 261 11.36 12.29 5.04
CA ASN A 261 10.00 11.94 5.42
C ASN A 261 9.03 13.07 5.02
N GLY A 262 7.87 12.69 4.51
CA GLY A 262 6.81 13.64 4.21
C GLY A 262 6.28 14.37 5.45
N TYR A 263 5.45 15.38 5.19
CA TYR A 263 4.75 16.06 6.27
C TYR A 263 3.84 15.06 7.00
N GLY A 264 4.19 14.70 8.25
CA GLY A 264 3.51 13.66 9.03
C GLY A 264 4.30 12.34 9.16
N GLY A 265 5.54 12.28 8.67
CA GLY A 265 6.42 11.12 8.86
C GLY A 265 6.27 10.02 7.80
N ASP A 266 5.24 10.06 6.96
CA ASP A 266 5.00 9.05 5.94
C ASP A 266 6.12 9.04 4.87
N PHE A 267 6.41 7.85 4.34
CA PHE A 267 7.33 7.69 3.22
C PHE A 267 6.70 8.25 1.94
N ILE A 268 7.42 9.14 1.26
CA ILE A 268 7.02 9.69 -0.04
C ILE A 268 7.70 8.86 -1.14
N TYR A 269 6.96 8.47 -2.17
CA TYR A 269 7.54 7.85 -3.36
C TYR A 269 8.43 8.84 -4.12
N ASP A 270 9.65 8.40 -4.46
CA ASP A 270 10.59 9.15 -5.27
C ASP A 270 10.39 8.80 -6.75
N HIS A 271 10.72 7.57 -7.12
CA HIS A 271 10.53 7.03 -8.45
C HIS A 271 10.34 5.51 -8.39
N ALA A 272 9.93 4.92 -9.51
CA ALA A 272 9.88 3.48 -9.70
C ALA A 272 10.77 3.04 -10.87
N GLU A 273 11.42 1.91 -10.71
CA GLU A 273 12.20 1.25 -11.76
C GLU A 273 11.58 -0.10 -12.08
N GLY A 274 11.21 -0.30 -13.34
CA GLY A 274 10.78 -1.60 -13.83
C GLY A 274 11.92 -2.37 -14.48
N ASP A 275 11.63 -3.61 -14.85
CA ASP A 275 12.60 -4.51 -15.48
C ASP A 275 12.26 -4.75 -16.95
N LYS A 276 13.30 -4.89 -17.77
CA LYS A 276 13.13 -5.04 -19.21
C LYS A 276 12.73 -6.47 -19.54
N ILE A 277 11.58 -6.61 -20.21
CA ILE A 277 11.09 -7.89 -20.69
C ILE A 277 11.71 -8.23 -22.05
N ASP A 278 12.42 -9.34 -22.11
CA ASP A 278 13.02 -9.91 -23.30
C ASP A 278 11.99 -10.81 -24.03
N TRP A 279 11.04 -10.13 -24.69
CA TRP A 279 9.99 -10.75 -25.49
C TRP A 279 10.54 -11.63 -26.61
N LYS A 280 9.97 -12.83 -26.75
CA LYS A 280 10.19 -13.71 -27.89
C LYS A 280 9.53 -13.13 -29.14
N SER A 281 10.00 -13.55 -30.31
CA SER A 281 9.60 -12.95 -31.59
C SER A 281 8.08 -12.96 -31.80
N GLY A 282 7.48 -11.76 -31.81
CA GLY A 282 6.05 -11.58 -32.06
C GLY A 282 5.14 -11.87 -30.87
N GLN A 283 5.71 -12.06 -29.68
CA GLN A 283 5.00 -12.35 -28.44
C GLN A 283 4.93 -11.17 -27.47
N ASP A 284 5.33 -9.98 -27.95
CA ASP A 284 5.22 -8.75 -27.16
C ASP A 284 3.74 -8.40 -26.95
N LEU A 285 3.31 -8.48 -25.70
CA LEU A 285 1.91 -8.27 -25.31
C LEU A 285 1.55 -6.78 -25.22
N THR A 286 2.55 -5.93 -24.95
CA THR A 286 2.41 -4.46 -24.82
C THR A 286 2.19 -3.76 -26.16
N VAL A 287 2.32 -4.49 -27.28
CA VAL A 287 2.18 -3.93 -28.61
C VAL A 287 1.35 -4.81 -29.56
N LYS A 288 0.73 -4.15 -30.53
CA LYS A 288 0.04 -4.78 -31.66
C LYS A 288 0.74 -4.41 -32.96
N VAL A 289 1.12 -5.41 -33.75
CA VAL A 289 1.83 -5.22 -35.02
C VAL A 289 0.84 -5.18 -36.17
N GLU A 290 0.58 -4.00 -36.72
CA GLU A 290 -0.23 -3.82 -37.92
C GLU A 290 0.64 -3.79 -39.18
N SER A 291 0.36 -4.66 -40.15
CA SER A 291 1.07 -4.66 -41.42
C SER A 291 0.33 -3.85 -42.48
N LYS A 292 0.90 -2.73 -42.93
CA LYS A 292 0.37 -1.93 -44.04
C LYS A 292 1.18 -2.17 -45.31
N LYS A 293 0.51 -2.62 -46.37
CA LYS A 293 1.12 -2.73 -47.71
C LYS A 293 1.32 -1.33 -48.27
N GLN A 294 2.56 -0.88 -48.37
CA GLN A 294 2.92 0.35 -49.07
C GLN A 294 3.40 0.02 -50.48
N ARG A 295 2.82 0.70 -51.47
CA ARG A 295 3.28 0.62 -52.86
C ARG A 295 4.02 1.90 -53.19
N ASN A 296 5.28 1.78 -53.58
CA ASN A 296 6.07 2.93 -54.02
C ASN A 296 5.47 3.45 -55.34
N LYS A 297 5.07 4.72 -55.36
CA LYS A 297 4.41 5.36 -56.51
C LYS A 297 5.29 5.38 -57.76
N ASN A 298 6.61 5.42 -57.61
CA ASN A 298 7.56 5.54 -58.72
C ASN A 298 8.07 4.18 -59.20
N THR A 299 8.44 3.27 -58.28
CA THR A 299 9.02 1.97 -58.66
C THR A 299 7.99 0.83 -58.76
N LYS A 300 6.72 1.09 -58.47
CA LYS A 300 5.61 0.12 -58.39
C LYS A 300 5.84 -1.08 -57.46
N GLN A 301 6.98 -1.17 -56.78
CA GLN A 301 7.29 -2.21 -55.81
C GLN A 301 6.42 -2.07 -54.55
N THR A 302 5.96 -3.21 -54.04
CA THR A 302 5.14 -3.29 -52.83
C THR A 302 6.02 -3.75 -51.68
N ARG A 303 6.14 -2.93 -50.63
CA ARG A 303 6.78 -3.30 -49.36
C ARG A 303 5.72 -3.38 -48.27
N ILE A 304 5.79 -4.41 -47.44
CA ILE A 304 4.97 -4.51 -46.24
C ILE A 304 5.71 -3.76 -45.14
N VAL A 305 5.12 -2.67 -44.63
CA VAL A 305 5.63 -1.93 -43.48
C VAL A 305 4.84 -2.37 -42.26
N LYS A 306 5.54 -2.97 -41.28
CA LYS A 306 4.97 -3.31 -39.99
C LYS A 306 5.01 -2.05 -39.12
N LYS A 307 3.86 -1.57 -38.65
CA LYS A 307 3.73 -0.50 -37.67
C LYS A 307 3.33 -1.13 -36.34
N THR A 308 4.09 -0.84 -35.31
CA THR A 308 3.81 -1.27 -33.94
C THR A 308 2.97 -0.21 -33.24
N ILE A 309 1.87 -0.61 -32.60
CA ILE A 309 0.95 0.27 -31.89
C ILE A 309 0.92 -0.17 -30.42
N PRO A 310 1.22 0.71 -29.45
CA PRO A 310 1.10 0.41 -28.03
C PRO A 310 -0.32 -0.06 -27.69
N THR A 311 -0.44 -1.12 -26.90
CA THR A 311 -1.70 -1.75 -26.52
C THR A 311 -1.67 -1.97 -25.02
N PRO A 312 -2.71 -1.58 -24.27
CA PRO A 312 -2.77 -1.79 -22.83
C PRO A 312 -2.51 -3.25 -22.47
N SER A 313 -1.57 -3.47 -21.57
CA SER A 313 -1.19 -4.78 -21.07
C SER A 313 -0.77 -4.65 -19.61
N PHE A 314 -1.03 -5.68 -18.81
CA PHE A 314 -0.49 -5.79 -17.44
C PHE A 314 1.03 -5.53 -17.41
N PHE A 315 1.75 -6.00 -18.43
CA PHE A 315 3.22 -5.91 -18.48
C PHE A 315 3.75 -4.48 -18.66
N ASP A 316 2.88 -3.51 -18.98
CA ASP A 316 3.24 -2.08 -18.93
C ASP A 316 3.61 -1.64 -17.50
N PHE A 317 3.16 -2.38 -16.47
CA PHE A 317 3.57 -2.20 -15.08
C PHE A 317 5.10 -2.23 -14.89
N PHE A 318 5.82 -3.00 -15.69
CA PHE A 318 7.28 -3.10 -15.63
C PHE A 318 7.99 -2.02 -16.45
N ASN A 319 7.25 -1.06 -17.00
CA ASN A 319 7.79 0.10 -17.70
C ASN A 319 7.14 1.38 -17.14
N PRO A 320 7.47 1.76 -15.89
CA PRO A 320 6.85 2.90 -15.23
C PRO A 320 7.12 4.19 -15.99
N ALA A 321 6.21 5.15 -15.86
CA ALA A 321 6.44 6.50 -16.35
C ALA A 321 7.63 7.12 -15.62
N THR A 322 8.39 7.97 -16.32
CA THR A 322 9.47 8.72 -15.70
C THR A 322 8.90 9.98 -15.04
N PRO A 323 9.26 10.28 -13.78
CA PRO A 323 8.93 11.58 -13.19
C PRO A 323 9.43 12.72 -14.09
N PRO A 324 8.65 13.79 -14.27
CA PRO A 324 9.14 14.99 -14.96
C PRO A 324 10.39 15.52 -14.24
N ALA A 325 11.33 16.12 -14.98
CA ALA A 325 12.49 16.73 -14.36
C ALA A 325 12.05 18.01 -13.63
N ASP A 326 12.76 18.39 -12.56
CA ASP A 326 12.47 19.63 -11.79
C ASP A 326 12.48 20.91 -12.67
N ASP A 327 13.07 20.84 -13.86
CA ASP A 327 13.19 21.93 -14.83
C ASP A 327 12.03 21.98 -15.85
N ASP A 328 11.11 21.02 -15.82
CA ASP A 328 9.95 20.98 -16.72
C ASP A 328 8.83 21.90 -16.19
N GLU A 329 8.64 23.05 -16.84
CA GLU A 329 7.65 24.07 -16.44
C GLU A 329 6.17 23.62 -16.60
N GLU A 330 5.93 22.49 -17.27
CA GLU A 330 4.61 21.92 -17.52
C GLU A 330 4.58 20.48 -17.00
N ILE A 331 4.05 20.30 -15.78
CA ILE A 331 3.74 18.98 -15.23
C ILE A 331 2.68 18.38 -16.14
N ASP A 332 3.03 17.32 -16.87
CA ASP A 332 2.07 16.56 -17.67
C ASP A 332 1.13 15.83 -16.70
N GLU A 333 -0.08 16.37 -16.52
CA GLU A 333 -1.13 15.82 -15.66
C GLU A 333 -1.40 14.33 -15.99
N GLU A 334 -1.17 13.90 -17.25
CA GLU A 334 -1.31 12.50 -17.66
C GLU A 334 -0.17 11.62 -17.10
N ILE A 335 1.05 12.15 -17.01
CA ILE A 335 2.20 11.44 -16.43
C ILE A 335 2.04 11.34 -14.92
N GLU A 336 1.60 12.41 -14.25
CA GLU A 336 1.36 12.40 -12.80
C GLU A 336 0.27 11.39 -12.43
N ALA A 337 -0.85 11.37 -13.16
CA ALA A 337 -1.92 10.40 -12.95
C ALA A 337 -1.45 8.94 -13.17
N LYS A 338 -0.57 8.71 -14.15
CA LYS A 338 0.03 7.38 -14.38
C LYS A 338 0.96 6.96 -13.24
N LEU A 339 1.77 7.87 -12.72
CA LEU A 339 2.67 7.61 -11.59
C LEU A 339 1.87 7.30 -10.32
N GLU A 340 0.83 8.08 -10.04
CA GLU A 340 -0.03 7.86 -8.87
C GLU A 340 -0.71 6.48 -8.93
N LEU A 341 -1.26 6.12 -10.09
CA LEU A 341 -1.86 4.80 -10.31
C LEU A 341 -0.82 3.69 -10.14
N ASP A 342 0.40 3.87 -10.64
CA ASP A 342 1.50 2.91 -10.48
C ASP A 342 1.90 2.71 -9.02
N TYR A 343 1.94 3.77 -8.21
CA TYR A 343 2.24 3.70 -6.78
C TYR A 343 1.12 3.02 -5.99
N GLN A 344 -0.15 3.31 -6.33
CA GLN A 344 -1.28 2.59 -5.75
C GLN A 344 -1.21 1.09 -6.08
N LEU A 345 -0.86 0.76 -7.32
CA LEU A 345 -0.70 -0.62 -7.76
C LEU A 345 0.46 -1.30 -7.04
N GLY A 346 1.59 -0.61 -6.88
CA GLY A 346 2.74 -1.06 -6.10
C GLY A 346 2.36 -1.42 -4.65
N GLY A 347 1.59 -0.57 -3.99
CA GLY A 347 1.07 -0.83 -2.65
C GLY A 347 0.16 -2.06 -2.57
N ARG A 348 -0.73 -2.24 -3.56
CA ARG A 348 -1.59 -3.44 -3.67
C ARG A 348 -0.76 -4.71 -3.85
N TRP A 349 0.24 -4.70 -4.74
CA TRP A 349 1.16 -5.82 -4.91
C TRP A 349 1.99 -6.10 -3.65
N GLN A 350 2.42 -5.06 -2.95
CA GLN A 350 3.13 -5.19 -1.68
C GLN A 350 2.26 -5.90 -0.64
N ALA A 351 0.97 -5.56 -0.58
CA ALA A 351 0.00 -6.25 0.26
C ALA A 351 -0.23 -7.69 -0.19
N GLN A 352 -0.41 -7.94 -1.49
CA GLN A 352 -0.60 -9.28 -2.05
C GLN A 352 0.60 -10.20 -1.78
N ALA A 353 1.82 -9.72 -1.97
CA ALA A 353 3.05 -10.48 -1.75
C ALA A 353 3.22 -10.87 -0.27
N ARG A 354 2.92 -9.93 0.65
CA ARG A 354 2.97 -10.16 2.11
C ARG A 354 1.79 -10.97 2.64
N GLY A 355 0.63 -10.80 2.03
CA GLY A 355 -0.64 -11.14 2.64
C GLY A 355 -1.49 -12.04 1.77
N CYS A 356 -0.93 -12.81 0.83
CA CYS A 356 -1.65 -13.85 0.11
C CYS A 356 -2.24 -14.84 1.13
N ARG A 357 -3.39 -14.46 1.65
CA ARG A 357 -4.30 -15.18 2.51
C ARG A 357 -4.92 -16.22 1.58
N VAL A 358 -4.93 -17.47 2.01
CA VAL A 358 -5.56 -18.55 1.24
C VAL A 358 -7.07 -18.34 1.14
N GLN A 359 -7.68 -17.46 1.97
CA GLN A 359 -8.98 -16.83 1.68
C GLN A 359 -8.87 -15.86 0.50
N ALA A 360 -8.68 -16.40 -0.70
CA ALA A 360 -9.17 -15.79 -1.92
C ALA A 360 -10.60 -16.29 -2.17
N LYS A 361 -11.55 -15.89 -1.31
CA LYS A 361 -12.98 -16.01 -1.55
C LYS A 361 -13.74 -14.85 -0.89
N LEU A 362 -14.47 -14.12 -1.74
CA LEU A 362 -15.81 -13.57 -1.47
C LEU A 362 -15.97 -12.51 -0.36
N ASP A 363 -15.22 -11.41 -0.42
CA ASP A 363 -15.69 -10.15 0.15
C ASP A 363 -16.14 -9.21 -0.99
N ASP A 364 -17.24 -9.57 -1.65
CA ASP A 364 -18.05 -8.60 -2.37
C ASP A 364 -19.16 -8.15 -1.42
N GLU A 365 -19.34 -6.83 -1.30
CA GLU A 365 -20.31 -6.12 -0.46
C GLU A 365 -20.01 -6.01 1.06
N THR A 366 -19.23 -4.99 1.44
CA THR A 366 -19.60 -4.13 2.60
C THR A 366 -18.93 -2.76 2.54
N SER A 367 -19.43 -1.87 1.66
CA SER A 367 -19.31 -0.43 1.91
C SER A 367 -20.48 0.36 1.29
N LEU A 368 -21.71 0.02 1.69
CA LEU A 368 -22.84 0.94 1.63
C LEU A 368 -23.74 0.71 2.85
N VAL A 369 -23.34 1.28 4.00
CA VAL A 369 -24.25 1.87 5.00
C VAL A 369 -23.61 3.12 5.56
#